data_AF-A0A2V9ZPP3-F1
#
_entry.id   AF-A0A2V9ZPP3-F1
#
_cell.length_a   1.000
_cell.length_b   1.000
_cell.length_c   1.000
_cell.angle_alpha   90.00
_cell.angle_beta   90.00
_cell.angle_gamma   90.00
#
_symmetry.space_group_name_H-M   'P 1'
#
loop_
_entity.id
_entity.type
_entity.pdbx_description
1 polymer ?
#
loop_
_entity_poly.entity_id
_entity_poly.type
_entity_poly.pdbx_seq_one_letter_code
_entity_poly.pdbx_strand_id
1 'polypeptide(L)'
;MRTSSFARVLFVLCLAPALLAWGQSTSTATSSTAAPAAAQVSLADLTAVVQKQFGSGFEVVTAPPMSKIGGAKVMTDQPDYTAWNPLLIGDFDGDGVEDAVIIARNKNALIESDAYHYKVTDPYNDHFGYGNPTVTMDFNAQDPVHNLDLLIIHGSGKEGWRAEKPKAKYVVINVPLELASVAHATRKKKSVDAIRVEESDTISSLIFWDGKKYRYTPGGGTL
;
A
#
# COMPACT_ATOMS: atom_id res chain seq x y z
N MET A 1 71.97 19.82 -5.01
CA MET A 1 71.21 18.70 -5.64
C MET A 1 69.91 19.25 -6.18
N ARG A 2 69.44 18.70 -7.30
CA ARG A 2 68.72 19.36 -8.40
C ARG A 2 67.35 19.96 -8.04
N THR A 3 67.19 21.23 -8.42
CA THR A 3 65.93 21.95 -8.66
C THR A 3 65.57 21.88 -10.15
N SER A 4 64.32 21.57 -10.50
CA SER A 4 63.80 21.68 -11.87
C SER A 4 62.30 21.98 -11.78
N SER A 5 61.88 23.22 -11.99
CA SER A 5 61.55 23.86 -13.28
C SER A 5 60.10 23.65 -13.68
N PHE A 6 59.30 24.69 -13.44
CA PHE A 6 57.94 24.91 -13.92
C PHE A 6 57.93 25.07 -15.44
N ALA A 7 57.20 24.21 -16.14
CA ALA A 7 56.88 24.39 -17.56
C ALA A 7 55.52 25.09 -17.70
N ARG A 8 55.56 26.31 -18.25
CA ARG A 8 54.40 27.05 -18.75
C ARG A 8 53.92 26.38 -20.04
N VAL A 9 52.64 26.02 -20.11
CA VAL A 9 52.00 25.64 -21.37
C VAL A 9 51.05 26.76 -21.80
N LEU A 10 51.35 27.27 -23.00
CA LEU A 10 50.64 28.30 -23.74
C LEU A 10 49.25 27.79 -24.15
N PHE A 11 48.19 28.54 -23.83
CA PHE A 11 46.86 28.32 -24.39
C PHE A 11 46.74 29.13 -25.68
N VAL A 12 46.73 28.45 -26.83
CA VAL A 12 46.53 29.08 -28.14
C VAL A 12 45.03 29.14 -28.43
N LEU A 13 44.58 30.36 -28.68
CA LEU A 13 43.25 30.76 -29.13
C LEU A 13 43.08 30.35 -30.61
N CYS A 14 42.06 29.55 -30.94
CA CYS A 14 41.56 29.42 -32.30
C CYS A 14 40.05 29.67 -32.31
N LEU A 15 39.66 30.86 -32.76
CA LEU A 15 38.30 31.17 -33.18
C LEU A 15 37.99 30.44 -34.49
N ALA A 16 36.85 29.76 -34.55
CA ALA A 16 36.19 29.38 -35.78
C ALA A 16 34.70 29.80 -35.71
N PRO A 17 34.17 30.54 -36.69
CA PRO A 17 32.76 30.90 -36.75
C PRO A 17 31.96 29.75 -37.38
N ALA A 18 31.15 29.05 -36.58
CA ALA A 18 30.16 28.11 -37.09
C ALA A 18 28.84 28.85 -37.32
N LEU A 19 28.40 28.87 -38.59
CA LEU A 19 27.12 29.41 -39.03
C LEU A 19 25.96 28.76 -38.27
N LEU A 20 25.13 29.57 -37.60
CA LEU A 20 23.80 29.16 -37.14
C LEU A 20 22.86 29.07 -38.35
N ALA A 21 22.65 27.85 -38.83
CA ALA A 21 21.49 27.52 -39.65
C ALA A 21 20.32 27.20 -38.70
N TRP A 22 19.30 28.06 -38.70
CA TRP A 22 18.00 27.75 -38.09
C TRP A 22 17.31 26.65 -38.91
N GLY A 23 17.52 25.40 -38.50
CA GLY A 23 16.66 24.29 -38.89
C GLY A 23 15.42 24.30 -37.98
N GLN A 24 14.25 24.59 -38.56
CA GLN A 24 12.97 24.37 -37.88
C GLN A 24 12.78 22.87 -37.67
N SER A 25 12.99 22.40 -36.43
CA SER A 25 12.58 21.07 -36.03
C SER A 25 11.06 21.04 -35.95
N THR A 26 10.43 20.39 -36.93
CA THR A 26 9.04 19.97 -36.85
C THR A 26 8.94 18.90 -35.76
N SER A 27 8.59 19.35 -34.55
CA SER A 27 8.14 18.45 -33.48
C SER A 27 6.89 17.75 -33.98
N THR A 28 7.07 16.55 -34.50
CA THR A 28 5.98 15.64 -34.80
C THR A 28 5.44 15.22 -33.44
N ALA A 29 4.33 15.81 -33.02
CA ALA A 29 3.63 15.46 -31.80
C ALA A 29 3.32 13.97 -31.86
N THR A 30 4.13 13.17 -31.16
CA THR A 30 3.79 11.79 -30.87
C THR A 30 2.53 11.88 -30.02
N SER A 31 1.40 11.48 -30.61
CA SER A 31 0.17 11.21 -29.88
C SER A 31 0.51 10.22 -28.79
N SER A 32 0.76 10.75 -27.59
CA SER A 32 0.75 10.03 -26.34
C SER A 32 -0.54 9.22 -26.31
N THR A 33 -0.43 7.94 -26.64
CA THR A 33 -1.50 6.98 -26.35
C THR A 33 -1.58 7.00 -24.83
N ALA A 34 -2.58 7.70 -24.31
CA ALA A 34 -2.87 7.69 -22.89
C ALA A 34 -2.87 6.23 -22.46
N ALA A 35 -2.05 5.91 -21.45
CA ALA A 35 -2.09 4.61 -20.81
C ALA A 35 -3.56 4.31 -20.49
N PRO A 36 -4.07 3.10 -20.79
CA PRO A 36 -5.45 2.76 -20.48
C PRO A 36 -5.65 3.04 -18.99
N ALA A 37 -6.63 3.89 -18.67
CA ALA A 37 -7.09 4.08 -17.31
C ALA A 37 -7.33 2.68 -16.73
N ALA A 38 -6.57 2.31 -15.70
CA ALA A 38 -6.73 1.02 -15.05
C ALA A 38 -8.21 0.85 -14.70
N ALA A 39 -8.86 -0.16 -15.29
CA ALA A 39 -10.29 -0.35 -15.13
C ALA A 39 -10.61 -0.46 -13.63
N GLN A 40 -11.38 0.49 -13.12
CA GLN A 40 -11.82 0.52 -11.73
C GLN A 40 -12.61 -0.77 -11.47
N VAL A 41 -12.18 -1.58 -10.51
CA VAL A 41 -12.84 -2.84 -10.17
C VAL A 41 -14.21 -2.51 -9.57
N SER A 42 -15.28 -3.13 -10.10
CA SER A 42 -16.61 -2.91 -9.54
C SER A 42 -16.71 -3.50 -8.12
N LEU A 43 -17.57 -2.93 -7.28
CA LEU A 43 -17.78 -3.46 -5.93
C LEU A 43 -18.25 -4.92 -5.93
N ALA A 44 -19.09 -5.30 -6.90
CA ALA A 44 -19.57 -6.67 -7.04
C ALA A 44 -18.41 -7.64 -7.34
N ASP A 45 -17.51 -7.25 -8.24
CA ASP A 45 -16.32 -8.04 -8.57
C ASP A 45 -15.38 -8.13 -7.37
N LEU A 46 -15.16 -7.02 -6.66
CA LEU A 46 -14.33 -7.00 -5.46
C LEU A 46 -14.88 -7.93 -4.37
N THR A 47 -16.19 -7.89 -4.15
CA THR A 47 -16.89 -8.78 -3.20
C THR A 47 -16.75 -10.23 -3.63
N ALA A 48 -16.89 -10.53 -4.93
CA ALA A 48 -16.71 -11.88 -5.46
C ALA A 48 -15.27 -12.39 -5.28
N VAL A 49 -14.26 -11.53 -5.45
CA VAL A 49 -12.87 -11.88 -5.16
C VAL A 49 -12.69 -12.17 -3.67
N VAL A 50 -13.22 -11.34 -2.78
CA VAL A 50 -13.13 -11.57 -1.32
C VAL A 50 -13.78 -12.90 -0.95
N GLN A 51 -15.00 -13.16 -1.40
CA GLN A 51 -15.70 -14.40 -1.09
C GLN A 51 -14.97 -15.63 -1.64
N LYS A 52 -14.40 -15.53 -2.85
CA LYS A 52 -13.62 -16.61 -3.45
C LYS A 52 -12.31 -16.86 -2.70
N GLN A 53 -11.62 -15.81 -2.26
CA GLN A 53 -10.26 -15.91 -1.71
C GLN A 53 -10.23 -16.05 -0.18
N PHE A 54 -11.22 -15.56 0.55
CA PHE A 54 -11.22 -15.51 2.01
C PHE A 54 -12.46 -16.14 2.67
N GLY A 55 -13.52 -16.39 1.89
CA GLY A 55 -14.77 -16.96 2.39
C GLY A 55 -15.89 -15.95 2.50
N SER A 56 -17.11 -16.47 2.64
CA SER A 56 -18.34 -15.66 2.66
C SER A 56 -18.55 -14.92 3.98
N GLY A 57 -17.76 -15.22 5.02
CA GLY A 57 -17.80 -14.50 6.29
C GLY A 57 -17.27 -13.06 6.21
N PHE A 58 -16.49 -12.72 5.18
CA PHE A 58 -15.94 -11.37 4.99
C PHE A 58 -16.88 -10.46 4.21
N GLU A 59 -17.10 -9.26 4.73
CA GLU A 59 -17.88 -8.21 4.09
C GLU A 59 -16.97 -7.01 3.78
N VAL A 60 -16.91 -6.60 2.50
CA VAL A 60 -16.14 -5.42 2.07
C VAL A 60 -16.74 -4.16 2.66
N VAL A 61 -15.91 -3.31 3.28
CA VAL A 61 -16.36 -2.08 3.93
C VAL A 61 -16.31 -0.93 2.94
N THR A 62 -17.47 -0.51 2.44
CA THR A 62 -17.59 0.45 1.32
C THR A 62 -17.67 1.90 1.74
N ALA A 63 -17.77 2.16 3.04
CA ALA A 63 -17.82 3.48 3.63
C ALA A 63 -16.93 3.52 4.87
N PRO A 64 -16.30 4.66 5.18
CA PRO A 64 -15.45 4.80 6.34
C PRO A 64 -16.21 4.52 7.66
N PRO A 65 -15.53 3.99 8.68
CA PRO A 65 -16.12 3.85 10.00
C PRO A 65 -16.48 5.24 10.55
N MET A 66 -17.75 5.49 10.84
CA MET A 66 -18.19 6.80 11.32
C MET A 66 -17.64 7.09 12.74
N SER A 67 -16.90 8.18 12.90
CA SER A 67 -16.57 8.76 14.21
C SER A 67 -17.86 9.29 14.87
N LYS A 68 -18.40 8.55 15.85
CA LYS A 68 -19.48 9.08 16.69
C LYS A 68 -18.89 9.88 17.86
N ILE A 69 -18.92 11.20 17.78
CA ILE A 69 -18.75 12.05 18.96
C ILE A 69 -20.14 12.51 19.44
N GLY A 70 -20.58 12.03 20.60
CA GLY A 70 -21.74 12.60 21.31
C GLY A 70 -23.13 12.35 20.72
N GLY A 71 -23.32 11.32 19.88
CA GLY A 71 -24.66 10.92 19.40
C GLY A 71 -25.23 11.76 18.26
N ALA A 72 -24.53 12.80 17.82
CA ALA A 72 -24.82 13.49 16.57
C ALA A 72 -23.96 12.90 15.44
N LYS A 73 -24.55 12.70 14.25
CA LYS A 73 -23.77 12.54 13.01
C LYS A 73 -23.05 13.87 12.78
N VAL A 74 -21.78 13.96 13.14
CA VAL A 74 -20.95 15.09 12.72
C VAL A 74 -20.54 14.83 11.28
N MET A 75 -21.33 15.38 10.36
CA MET A 75 -20.80 15.81 9.06
C MET A 75 -20.15 17.16 9.33
N THR A 76 -18.98 17.42 8.72
CA THR A 76 -18.16 18.65 8.74
C THR A 76 -16.89 18.56 9.62
N ASP A 77 -15.76 18.52 8.91
CA ASP A 77 -14.38 18.82 9.33
C ASP A 77 -13.45 17.65 9.73
N GLN A 78 -13.67 16.46 9.16
CA GLN A 78 -12.75 15.30 9.29
C GLN A 78 -12.08 14.95 7.95
N PRO A 79 -10.90 14.28 7.95
CA PRO A 79 -10.05 14.06 6.77
C PRO A 79 -10.90 13.60 5.59
N ASP A 80 -10.68 14.21 4.45
CA ASP A 80 -11.52 14.12 3.26
C ASP A 80 -11.97 12.67 2.97
N TYR A 81 -13.13 12.28 3.52
CA TYR A 81 -13.68 10.93 3.42
C TYR A 81 -14.04 10.56 1.96
N THR A 82 -13.93 11.51 1.02
CA THR A 82 -13.94 11.22 -0.41
C THR A 82 -12.74 10.37 -0.85
N ALA A 83 -11.69 10.28 -0.04
CA ALA A 83 -10.53 9.42 -0.26
C ALA A 83 -10.74 7.96 0.16
N TRP A 84 -11.89 7.59 0.74
CA TRP A 84 -12.14 6.21 1.13
C TRP A 84 -12.13 5.30 -0.10
N ASN A 85 -11.22 4.34 -0.09
CA ASN A 85 -11.12 3.31 -1.11
C ASN A 85 -10.94 1.95 -0.43
N PRO A 86 -11.91 1.03 -0.54
CA PRO A 86 -11.81 -0.28 0.08
C PRO A 86 -10.74 -1.18 -0.57
N LEU A 87 -10.17 -0.80 -1.72
CA LEU A 87 -9.16 -1.56 -2.44
C LEU A 87 -7.90 -0.72 -2.66
N LEU A 88 -6.81 -1.13 -2.04
CA LEU A 88 -5.48 -0.59 -2.31
C LEU A 88 -4.71 -1.59 -3.17
N ILE A 89 -4.00 -1.07 -4.16
CA ILE A 89 -3.20 -1.86 -5.11
C ILE A 89 -1.76 -1.35 -5.04
N GLY A 90 -0.80 -2.28 -4.97
CA GLY A 90 0.63 -1.98 -4.85
C GLY A 90 1.48 -3.24 -4.92
N ASP A 91 2.79 -3.11 -4.77
CA ASP A 91 3.75 -4.21 -4.61
C ASP A 91 4.14 -4.32 -3.12
N PHE A 92 3.31 -5.01 -2.35
CA PHE A 92 3.42 -5.05 -0.88
C PHE A 92 4.44 -6.08 -0.40
N ASP A 93 4.82 -7.06 -1.22
CA ASP A 93 5.89 -8.01 -0.90
C ASP A 93 7.24 -7.73 -1.61
N GLY A 94 7.26 -6.80 -2.57
CA GLY A 94 8.45 -6.28 -3.22
C GLY A 94 9.01 -7.20 -4.31
N ASP A 95 8.16 -8.02 -4.93
CA ASP A 95 8.55 -8.95 -6.00
C ASP A 95 8.21 -8.46 -7.41
N GLY A 96 7.60 -7.28 -7.54
CA GLY A 96 7.23 -6.66 -8.79
C GLY A 96 5.92 -7.16 -9.41
N VAL A 97 5.15 -8.00 -8.69
CA VAL A 97 3.80 -8.41 -9.08
C VAL A 97 2.77 -7.59 -8.31
N GLU A 98 1.69 -7.21 -8.97
CA GLU A 98 0.61 -6.43 -8.35
C GLU A 98 -0.10 -7.24 -7.25
N ASP A 99 -0.06 -6.71 -6.03
CA ASP A 99 -0.76 -7.19 -4.85
C ASP A 99 -2.01 -6.33 -4.56
N ALA A 100 -2.87 -6.79 -3.67
CA ALA A 100 -4.03 -6.02 -3.20
C ALA A 100 -4.21 -6.10 -1.69
N VAL A 101 -4.71 -5.00 -1.13
CA VAL A 101 -5.21 -4.89 0.24
C VAL A 101 -6.65 -4.45 0.18
N ILE A 102 -7.54 -5.21 0.80
CA ILE A 102 -8.98 -4.98 0.79
C ILE A 102 -9.45 -4.76 2.22
N ILE A 103 -10.18 -3.68 2.46
CA ILE A 103 -10.74 -3.37 3.78
C ILE A 103 -12.07 -4.12 3.91
N ALA A 104 -12.15 -4.99 4.91
CA ALA A 104 -13.33 -5.81 5.18
C ALA A 104 -13.65 -5.87 6.69
N ARG A 105 -14.76 -6.52 7.04
CA ARG A 105 -15.01 -6.99 8.41
C ARG A 105 -15.27 -8.48 8.43
N ASN A 106 -14.96 -9.10 9.56
CA ASN A 106 -15.36 -10.47 9.87
C ASN A 106 -15.61 -10.63 11.37
N LYS A 107 -16.45 -11.59 11.76
CA LYS A 107 -16.71 -11.88 13.18
C LYS A 107 -15.60 -12.71 13.82
N ASN A 108 -14.97 -13.59 13.05
CA ASN A 108 -13.88 -14.47 13.47
C ASN A 108 -13.07 -14.94 12.25
N ALA A 109 -11.95 -14.26 11.99
CA ALA A 109 -11.08 -14.56 10.86
C ALA A 109 -10.37 -15.93 10.98
N LEU A 110 -10.40 -16.60 12.14
CA LEU A 110 -9.70 -17.88 12.29
C LEU A 110 -10.50 -19.07 11.72
N ILE A 111 -11.83 -19.00 11.69
CA ILE A 111 -12.71 -20.13 11.36
C ILE A 111 -12.47 -20.66 9.95
N GLU A 112 -12.31 -19.77 8.97
CA GLU A 112 -12.21 -20.14 7.55
C GLU A 112 -10.76 -20.14 7.03
N SER A 113 -9.78 -19.86 7.91
CA SER A 113 -8.37 -19.69 7.54
C SER A 113 -7.75 -20.93 6.88
N ASP A 114 -8.05 -22.11 7.41
CA ASP A 114 -7.59 -23.38 6.85
C ASP A 114 -8.28 -23.70 5.51
N ALA A 115 -9.58 -23.47 5.41
CA ALA A 115 -10.38 -23.77 4.21
C ALA A 115 -9.99 -22.91 3.01
N TYR A 116 -9.60 -21.65 3.27
CA TYR A 116 -9.21 -20.70 2.23
C TYR A 116 -7.70 -20.43 2.18
N HIS A 117 -6.89 -21.10 3.00
CA HIS A 117 -5.43 -21.02 3.00
C HIS A 117 -4.88 -19.59 3.15
N TYR A 118 -5.45 -18.81 4.07
CA TYR A 118 -4.89 -17.51 4.45
C TYR A 118 -4.33 -17.57 5.88
N LYS A 119 -3.43 -16.65 6.20
CA LYS A 119 -2.85 -16.53 7.54
C LYS A 119 -3.42 -15.33 8.27
N VAL A 120 -3.97 -15.54 9.46
CA VAL A 120 -4.37 -14.44 10.34
C VAL A 120 -3.13 -13.93 11.07
N THR A 121 -2.96 -12.61 11.14
CA THR A 121 -1.85 -11.97 11.83
C THR A 121 -2.32 -10.70 12.54
N ASP A 122 -1.68 -10.36 13.66
CA ASP A 122 -1.98 -9.16 14.43
C ASP A 122 -0.69 -8.35 14.61
N PRO A 123 -0.25 -7.61 13.57
CA PRO A 123 1.01 -6.88 13.60
C PRO A 123 1.01 -5.76 14.65
N TYR A 124 -0.16 -5.16 14.93
CA TYR A 124 -0.31 -4.13 15.97
C TYR A 124 0.01 -4.71 17.36
N ASN A 125 -0.67 -5.76 17.79
CA ASN A 125 -0.40 -6.36 19.09
C ASN A 125 0.96 -7.10 19.11
N ASP A 126 1.46 -7.62 17.97
CA ASP A 126 2.81 -8.21 17.87
C ASP A 126 3.89 -7.18 18.21
N HIS A 127 3.72 -5.92 17.78
CA HIS A 127 4.61 -4.83 18.13
C HIS A 127 4.72 -4.64 19.65
N PHE A 128 3.61 -4.82 20.38
CA PHE A 128 3.56 -4.69 21.84
C PHE A 128 3.78 -6.01 22.60
N GLY A 129 4.09 -7.11 21.90
CA GLY A 129 4.43 -8.41 22.50
C GLY A 129 3.24 -9.36 22.73
N TYR A 130 2.04 -9.05 22.24
CA TYR A 130 0.82 -9.83 22.45
C TYR A 130 0.19 -10.39 21.16
N GLY A 131 0.86 -10.28 20.01
CA GLY A 131 0.28 -10.53 18.67
C GLY A 131 0.00 -11.98 18.28
N ASN A 132 -0.45 -12.83 19.21
CA ASN A 132 -1.00 -14.13 18.86
C ASN A 132 -2.50 -13.99 18.51
N PRO A 133 -2.89 -14.16 17.23
CA PRO A 133 -4.29 -13.98 16.81
C PRO A 133 -5.27 -14.92 17.50
N THR A 134 -4.83 -16.10 17.96
CA THR A 134 -5.72 -17.01 18.72
C THR A 134 -6.13 -16.45 20.07
N VAL A 135 -5.44 -15.42 20.56
CA VAL A 135 -5.72 -14.72 21.82
C VAL A 135 -6.36 -13.36 21.54
N THR A 136 -5.89 -12.65 20.51
CA THR A 136 -6.28 -11.25 20.26
C THR A 136 -7.48 -11.09 19.35
N MET A 137 -7.97 -12.13 18.65
CA MET A 137 -9.09 -12.04 17.71
C MET A 137 -10.35 -11.38 18.31
N ASP A 138 -10.61 -11.61 19.59
CA ASP A 138 -11.81 -11.10 20.26
C ASP A 138 -11.69 -9.65 20.76
N PHE A 139 -10.51 -9.03 20.71
CA PHE A 139 -10.27 -7.72 21.33
C PHE A 139 -11.16 -6.62 20.73
N ASN A 140 -11.35 -6.64 19.41
CA ASN A 140 -12.19 -5.67 18.71
C ASN A 140 -13.41 -6.29 18.01
N ALA A 141 -13.61 -7.61 18.08
CA ALA A 141 -14.63 -8.33 17.28
C ALA A 141 -16.07 -7.79 17.44
N GLN A 142 -16.38 -7.18 18.59
CA GLN A 142 -17.71 -6.64 18.91
C GLN A 142 -17.87 -5.16 18.56
N ASP A 143 -16.80 -4.44 18.22
CA ASP A 143 -16.88 -3.02 17.89
C ASP A 143 -17.23 -2.83 16.41
N PRO A 144 -18.45 -2.41 16.05
CA PRO A 144 -18.82 -2.26 14.65
C PRO A 144 -18.08 -1.14 13.92
N VAL A 145 -17.41 -0.23 14.66
CA VAL A 145 -16.63 0.90 14.14
C VAL A 145 -15.18 0.48 13.91
N HIS A 146 -14.57 -0.23 14.86
CA HIS A 146 -13.14 -0.55 14.81
C HIS A 146 -12.82 -2.02 14.48
N ASN A 147 -13.83 -2.88 14.28
CA ASN A 147 -13.66 -4.24 13.76
C ASN A 147 -13.44 -4.21 12.23
N LEU A 148 -12.30 -3.66 11.82
CA LEU A 148 -11.84 -3.67 10.44
C LEU A 148 -10.63 -4.58 10.29
N ASP A 149 -10.68 -5.37 9.23
CA ASP A 149 -9.63 -6.29 8.82
C ASP A 149 -9.02 -5.81 7.49
N LEU A 150 -7.71 -5.97 7.35
CA LEU A 150 -7.03 -5.81 6.07
C LEU A 150 -6.80 -7.19 5.46
N LEU A 151 -7.51 -7.48 4.36
CA LEU A 151 -7.35 -8.71 3.59
C LEU A 151 -6.27 -8.47 2.54
N ILE A 152 -5.16 -9.18 2.64
CA ILE A 152 -4.00 -8.96 1.78
C ILE A 152 -3.79 -10.16 0.87
N ILE A 153 -3.70 -9.91 -0.44
CA ILE A 153 -3.42 -10.89 -1.46
C ILE A 153 -2.07 -10.55 -2.08
N HIS A 154 -1.09 -11.44 -1.90
CA HIS A 154 0.13 -11.41 -2.72
C HIS A 154 -0.19 -12.02 -4.08
N GLY A 155 -0.03 -11.25 -5.15
CA GLY A 155 -0.43 -11.59 -6.51
C GLY A 155 0.30 -12.79 -7.09
N SER A 156 0.03 -13.14 -8.35
CA SER A 156 0.80 -14.17 -9.04
C SER A 156 0.75 -14.01 -10.55
N GLY A 157 1.90 -14.14 -11.20
CA GLY A 157 2.01 -14.05 -12.65
C GLY A 157 1.48 -12.72 -13.20
N LYS A 158 0.88 -12.77 -14.39
CA LYS A 158 0.37 -11.58 -15.08
C LYS A 158 -0.96 -11.06 -14.54
N GLU A 159 -1.71 -11.90 -13.83
CA GLU A 159 -3.02 -11.56 -13.28
C GLU A 159 -2.93 -10.87 -11.91
N GLY A 160 -1.72 -10.81 -11.32
CA GLY A 160 -1.50 -10.16 -10.02
C GLY A 160 -2.40 -10.77 -8.93
N TRP A 161 -2.95 -9.92 -8.06
CA TRP A 161 -3.88 -10.32 -7.00
C TRP A 161 -5.18 -10.94 -7.52
N ARG A 162 -5.53 -10.77 -8.80
CA ARG A 162 -6.70 -11.40 -9.42
C ARG A 162 -6.44 -12.84 -9.85
N ALA A 163 -5.21 -13.33 -9.70
CA ALA A 163 -4.86 -14.71 -10.01
C ALA A 163 -5.75 -15.70 -9.26
N GLU A 164 -6.13 -16.80 -9.94
CA GLU A 164 -6.89 -17.87 -9.31
C GLU A 164 -6.14 -18.47 -8.10
N LYS A 165 -4.81 -18.55 -8.21
CA LYS A 165 -3.90 -19.07 -7.18
C LYS A 165 -2.88 -17.99 -6.82
N PRO A 166 -3.19 -17.08 -5.88
CA PRO A 166 -2.24 -16.08 -5.40
C PRO A 166 -1.04 -16.73 -4.71
N LYS A 167 0.08 -16.00 -4.61
CA LYS A 167 1.30 -16.45 -3.90
C LYS A 167 1.01 -16.75 -2.44
N ALA A 168 0.29 -15.83 -1.78
CA ALA A 168 -0.05 -15.92 -0.37
C ALA A 168 -1.24 -15.02 -0.04
N LYS A 169 -1.91 -15.30 1.09
CA LYS A 169 -3.03 -14.52 1.59
C LYS A 169 -2.90 -14.29 3.09
N TYR A 170 -3.24 -13.09 3.54
CA TYR A 170 -3.19 -12.70 4.94
C TYR A 170 -4.47 -11.97 5.34
N VAL A 171 -4.87 -12.13 6.59
CA VAL A 171 -5.88 -11.32 7.25
C VAL A 171 -5.19 -10.64 8.42
N VAL A 172 -5.06 -9.32 8.32
CA VAL A 172 -4.47 -8.48 9.37
C VAL A 172 -5.61 -7.92 10.20
N ILE A 173 -5.65 -8.31 11.47
CA ILE A 173 -6.73 -7.97 12.42
C ILE A 173 -6.27 -6.89 13.41
N ASN A 174 -7.23 -6.30 14.13
CA ASN A 174 -7.01 -5.36 15.23
C ASN A 174 -6.16 -4.13 14.85
N VAL A 175 -6.27 -3.68 13.60
CA VAL A 175 -5.61 -2.45 13.17
C VAL A 175 -6.51 -1.26 13.53
N PRO A 176 -6.02 -0.29 14.33
CA PRO A 176 -6.75 0.95 14.56
C PRO A 176 -6.79 1.76 13.26
N LEU A 177 -7.89 1.66 12.52
CA LEU A 177 -8.00 2.15 11.14
C LEU A 177 -9.20 3.10 11.00
N GLU A 178 -8.94 4.35 10.66
CA GLU A 178 -9.94 5.29 10.13
C GLU A 178 -9.83 5.44 8.60
N LEU A 179 -8.60 5.45 8.09
CA LEU A 179 -8.29 5.52 6.65
C LEU A 179 -7.02 4.72 6.32
N ALA A 180 -7.02 4.00 5.21
CA ALA A 180 -5.84 3.32 4.69
C ALA A 180 -5.43 3.90 3.34
N SER A 181 -4.13 3.99 3.11
CA SER A 181 -3.54 4.43 1.84
C SER A 181 -2.25 3.66 1.54
N VAL A 182 -1.82 3.70 0.29
CA VAL A 182 -0.51 3.16 -0.09
C VAL A 182 0.57 4.19 0.26
N ALA A 183 1.58 3.76 0.98
CA ALA A 183 2.81 4.50 1.20
C ALA A 183 3.99 3.75 0.59
N HIS A 184 5.04 4.47 0.23
CA HIS A 184 6.28 3.86 -0.25
C HIS A 184 7.30 3.85 0.88
N ALA A 185 7.89 2.68 1.13
CA ALA A 185 8.94 2.54 2.11
C ALA A 185 10.20 1.93 1.49
N THR A 186 11.36 2.37 1.95
CA THR A 186 12.62 1.79 1.51
C THR A 186 13.03 0.70 2.48
N ARG A 187 12.88 -0.56 2.07
CA ARG A 187 13.40 -1.68 2.83
C ARG A 187 14.83 -1.99 2.36
N LYS A 188 15.82 -1.60 3.17
CA LYS A 188 17.25 -1.65 2.84
C LYS A 188 17.57 -0.82 1.59
N LYS A 189 17.47 -1.43 0.40
CA LYS A 189 17.77 -0.84 -0.93
C LYS A 189 16.66 -1.09 -1.95
N LYS A 190 15.55 -1.72 -1.53
CA LYS A 190 14.39 -1.97 -2.37
C LYS A 190 13.25 -1.09 -1.90
N SER A 191 12.61 -0.40 -2.84
CA SER A 191 11.31 0.22 -2.58
C SER A 191 10.29 -0.91 -2.46
N VAL A 192 9.46 -0.86 -1.42
CA VAL A 192 8.31 -1.75 -1.23
C VAL A 192 7.13 -0.88 -0.84
N ASP A 193 5.94 -1.26 -1.29
CA ASP A 193 4.74 -0.60 -0.85
C ASP A 193 4.38 -1.04 0.57
N ALA A 194 3.91 -0.09 1.35
CA ALA A 194 3.43 -0.26 2.72
C ALA A 194 2.00 0.26 2.79
N ILE A 195 1.27 -0.23 3.78
CA ILE A 195 -0.08 0.23 4.09
C ILE A 195 0.08 1.30 5.16
N ARG A 196 -0.16 2.56 4.79
CA ARG A 196 -0.31 3.65 5.76
C ARG A 196 -1.71 3.60 6.31
N VAL A 197 -1.79 3.59 7.62
CA VAL A 197 -3.04 3.62 8.36
C VAL A 197 -3.09 4.89 9.18
N GLU A 198 -4.12 5.69 8.97
CA GLU A 198 -4.47 6.80 9.86
C GLU A 198 -5.34 6.23 10.98
N GLU A 199 -4.84 6.31 12.22
CA GLU A 199 -5.53 5.84 13.43
C GLU A 199 -6.39 6.95 14.05
N SER A 200 -5.96 8.19 13.84
CA SER A 200 -6.65 9.45 14.17
C SER A 200 -5.99 10.59 13.40
N ASP A 201 -6.56 11.80 13.46
CA ASP A 201 -6.05 13.00 12.77
C ASP A 201 -4.56 13.33 13.01
N THR A 202 -3.95 12.82 14.08
CA THR A 202 -2.55 13.10 14.45
C THR A 202 -1.65 11.87 14.52
N ILE A 203 -2.22 10.67 14.38
CA ILE A 203 -1.52 9.40 14.56
C ILE A 203 -1.68 8.58 13.30
N SER A 204 -0.55 8.33 12.64
CA SER A 204 -0.44 7.40 11.52
C SER A 204 0.59 6.34 11.81
N SER A 205 0.38 5.18 11.20
CA SER A 205 1.24 4.01 11.34
C SER A 205 1.47 3.35 9.99
N LEU A 206 2.51 2.53 9.92
CA LEU A 206 2.84 1.74 8.74
C LEU A 206 2.68 0.26 9.04
N ILE A 207 2.00 -0.44 8.13
CA ILE A 207 1.96 -1.89 8.06
C ILE A 207 2.72 -2.34 6.81
N PHE A 208 3.73 -3.18 6.96
CA PHE A 208 4.61 -3.56 5.83
C PHE A 208 5.11 -5.00 5.94
N TRP A 209 5.51 -5.57 4.81
CA TRP A 209 6.06 -6.92 4.73
C TRP A 209 7.55 -6.95 5.04
N ASP A 210 7.96 -7.70 6.06
CA ASP A 210 9.38 -7.90 6.40
C ASP A 210 10.02 -9.09 5.67
N GLY A 211 9.41 -9.62 4.61
CA GLY A 211 9.88 -10.83 3.93
C GLY A 211 9.42 -12.14 4.57
N LYS A 212 8.81 -12.08 5.75
CA LYS A 212 8.30 -13.25 6.48
C LYS A 212 6.91 -13.03 7.06
N LYS A 213 6.63 -11.85 7.60
CA LYS A 213 5.32 -11.45 8.13
C LYS A 213 5.09 -9.95 8.00
N TYR A 214 3.83 -9.55 8.17
CA TYR A 214 3.48 -8.14 8.31
C TYR A 214 3.95 -7.60 9.66
N ARG A 215 4.43 -6.36 9.65
CA ARG A 215 4.92 -5.61 10.81
C ARG A 215 4.18 -4.30 10.92
N TYR A 216 4.04 -3.83 12.15
CA TYR A 216 3.49 -2.52 12.47
C TYR A 216 4.59 -1.63 13.04
N THR A 217 4.63 -0.38 12.59
CA THR A 217 5.47 0.68 13.15
C THR A 217 4.61 1.92 13.41
N PRO A 218 4.55 2.41 14.66
CA PRO A 218 3.85 3.65 14.98
C PRO A 218 4.65 4.86 14.48
N GLY A 219 3.95 5.88 14.02
CA GLY A 219 4.54 7.07 13.42
C GLY A 219 4.99 6.77 12.00
N GLY A 220 4.30 7.36 11.01
CA GLY A 220 4.50 7.15 9.57
C GLY A 220 5.84 7.64 8.99
N GLY A 221 6.93 7.57 9.75
CA GLY A 221 8.30 7.87 9.38
C GLY A 221 9.05 6.65 8.84
N THR A 222 9.94 6.92 7.89
CA THR A 222 10.75 6.01 7.08
C THR A 222 11.18 4.69 7.76
N LEU A 223 10.97 3.56 7.07
CA LEU A 223 11.51 2.23 7.43
C LEU A 223 13.04 2.13 7.31
#